data_AF-A0A517TPU9-F1
#
_entry.id   AF-A0A517TPU9-F1
#
_cell.length_a   1.000
_cell.length_b   1.000
_cell.length_c   1.000
_cell.angle_alpha   90.00
_cell.angle_beta   90.00
_cell.angle_gamma   90.00
#
_symmetry.space_group_name_H-M   'P 1'
#
loop_
_entity.id
_entity.type
_entity.pdbx_description
1 polymer ?
#
loop_
_entity_poly.entity_id
_entity_poly.type
_entity_poly.pdbx_seq_one_letter_code
_entity_poly.pdbx_strand_id
1 'polypeptide(L)'
;MNTQTPALDQLADHLKDLVRDDSEWRSLIVQLAEEILAFASEIELEPEPAAPPCEIPAESPTTPQAEPVPREKSRSAAELIAMLTLGRSTPDARVPDLPDHAVAVSEKKKPDIGLIEQRCKLKAQACELAERQRRLSEGPNASGDTASQRRELIDAAGDLPDCYLWMLDPDSHTRPAKGDYSLLGHCFETLATAVGFARAAVDDAEALPETIEMALDLLAEAQSATRAAARQTGRDREDFDQKGAYLWLSDTTDERRIYVQRHMRLDDPARPDGWDELATRIDQASEAYEKRRRVRSHRRKLLGKVAHKARLIADGEHVEESWRILVESIETLIAEGLQPSNVQLRNSLLPILDEAPDMVAEALGFQLVLREVDAFLASRSATEEPEADADPSEAIRRLRKHLAGRSIVLIGGDRRPEACDKLREAFELANIHWLSTRPHESIERFKPYIARPEVAVAAQLIRFSSHSFGDLAEHCQRCDTPFVRITGGYNPNRIAHQILEQCSEQLEALVG
;
A
#
# COMPACT_ATOMS: atom_id res chain seq x y z
N MET A 1 37.92 6.60 -0.55
CA MET A 1 36.75 6.88 0.31
C MET A 1 36.21 5.53 0.75
N ASN A 2 36.52 5.10 1.97
CA ASN A 2 35.97 3.87 2.58
C ASN A 2 35.62 4.22 4.02
N THR A 3 34.43 4.78 4.22
CA THR A 3 33.82 4.89 5.55
C THR A 3 32.99 3.62 5.75
N GLN A 4 33.63 2.54 6.19
CA GLN A 4 32.89 1.41 6.73
C GLN A 4 32.18 1.85 8.01
N THR A 5 30.88 1.58 8.07
CA THR A 5 30.01 2.04 9.15
C THR A 5 30.26 1.18 10.40
N PRO A 6 30.66 1.75 11.55
CA PRO A 6 30.96 0.98 12.78
C PRO A 6 29.78 0.14 13.30
N ALA A 7 28.56 0.41 12.83
CA ALA A 7 27.38 -0.38 13.15
C ALA A 7 27.38 -1.79 12.51
N LEU A 8 27.99 -1.95 11.34
CA LEU A 8 28.06 -3.25 10.64
C LEU A 8 29.01 -4.21 11.37
N ASP A 9 30.13 -3.69 11.87
CA ASP A 9 31.09 -4.46 12.66
C ASP A 9 30.49 -4.90 14.00
N GLN A 10 29.75 -4.01 14.68
CA GLN A 10 29.04 -4.34 15.94
C GLN A 10 27.98 -5.43 15.75
N LEU A 11 27.22 -5.36 14.65
CA LEU A 11 26.24 -6.39 14.30
C LEU A 11 26.95 -7.73 14.03
N ALA A 12 28.04 -7.71 13.27
CA ALA A 12 28.80 -8.91 12.92
C ALA A 12 29.39 -9.59 14.16
N ASP A 13 29.90 -8.81 15.13
CA ASP A 13 30.43 -9.37 16.37
C ASP A 13 29.33 -9.95 17.27
N HIS A 14 28.15 -9.30 17.35
CA HIS A 14 27.01 -9.86 18.07
C HIS A 14 26.52 -11.18 17.48
N LEU A 15 26.46 -11.29 16.15
CA LEU A 15 26.08 -12.53 15.46
C LEU A 15 27.12 -13.63 15.67
N LYS A 16 28.42 -13.32 15.74
CA LYS A 16 29.46 -14.30 16.07
C LYS A 16 29.28 -14.89 17.47
N ASP A 17 28.91 -14.07 18.44
CA ASP A 17 28.67 -14.53 19.81
C ASP A 17 27.45 -15.45 19.87
N LEU A 18 26.35 -15.11 19.19
CA LEU A 18 25.14 -15.96 19.11
C LEU A 18 25.41 -17.32 18.44
N VAL A 19 26.25 -17.35 17.39
CA VAL A 19 26.60 -18.59 16.65
C VAL A 19 27.57 -19.50 17.42
N ARG A 20 28.24 -18.97 18.44
CA ARG A 20 29.18 -19.75 19.25
C ARG A 20 28.48 -20.77 20.12
N ASP A 21 27.31 -20.41 20.63
CA ASP A 21 26.61 -21.14 21.67
C ASP A 21 25.40 -21.94 21.16
N ASP A 22 24.92 -21.68 19.92
CA ASP A 22 23.70 -22.30 19.39
C ASP A 22 23.83 -22.74 17.92
N SER A 23 23.59 -24.03 17.67
CA SER A 23 23.62 -24.64 16.34
C SER A 23 22.44 -24.24 15.44
N GLU A 24 21.29 -23.88 16.00
CA GLU A 24 20.14 -23.40 15.21
C GLU A 24 20.43 -22.01 14.64
N TRP A 25 20.99 -21.11 15.46
CA TRP A 25 21.45 -19.80 14.99
C TRP A 25 22.51 -19.89 13.91
N ARG A 26 23.40 -20.88 13.97
CA ARG A 26 24.37 -21.14 12.90
C ARG A 26 23.67 -21.49 11.58
N SER A 27 22.65 -22.34 11.61
CA SER A 27 21.90 -22.71 10.40
C SER A 27 21.15 -21.51 9.80
N LEU A 28 20.51 -20.70 10.65
CA LEU A 28 19.75 -19.53 10.21
C LEU A 28 20.64 -18.45 9.58
N ILE A 29 21.84 -18.22 10.13
CA ILE A 29 22.77 -17.23 9.58
C ILE A 29 23.38 -17.69 8.25
N VAL A 30 23.64 -18.99 8.08
CA VAL A 30 24.07 -19.53 6.77
C VAL A 30 22.98 -19.32 5.72
N GLN A 31 21.72 -19.63 6.06
CA GLN A 31 20.60 -19.44 5.14
C GLN A 31 20.40 -17.96 4.76
N LEU A 32 20.49 -17.05 5.74
CA LEU A 32 20.41 -15.61 5.48
C LEU A 32 21.56 -15.12 4.58
N ALA A 33 22.78 -15.61 4.79
CA ALA A 33 23.93 -15.25 3.96
C ALA A 33 23.77 -15.73 2.51
N GLU A 34 23.20 -16.93 2.30
CA GLU A 34 22.88 -17.45 0.98
C GLU A 34 21.83 -16.58 0.26
N GLU A 35 20.77 -16.14 0.95
CA GLU A 35 19.77 -15.25 0.37
C GLU A 35 20.35 -13.86 0.01
N ILE A 36 21.22 -13.30 0.85
CA ILE A 36 21.88 -12.02 0.55
C ILE A 36 22.81 -12.16 -0.67
N LEU A 37 23.55 -13.27 -0.79
CA LEU A 37 24.41 -13.54 -1.94
C LEU A 37 23.60 -13.72 -3.22
N ALA A 38 22.47 -14.45 -3.16
CA ALA A 38 21.57 -14.60 -4.29
C ALA A 38 21.03 -13.23 -4.75
N PHE A 39 20.54 -12.43 -3.81
CA PHE A 39 20.05 -11.07 -4.09
C PHE A 39 21.15 -10.16 -4.68
N ALA A 40 22.38 -10.23 -4.15
CA ALA A 40 23.50 -9.45 -4.68
C ALA A 40 23.91 -9.88 -6.09
N SER A 41 23.78 -11.17 -6.43
CA SER A 41 24.08 -11.69 -7.77
C SER A 41 23.03 -11.34 -8.82
N GLU A 42 21.78 -11.11 -8.41
CA GLU A 42 20.72 -10.58 -9.31
C GLU A 42 20.92 -9.11 -9.66
N ILE A 43 21.72 -8.37 -8.87
CA ILE A 43 22.08 -6.97 -9.12
C ILE A 43 23.34 -6.86 -9.99
N GLU A 44 23.53 -7.77 -10.96
CA GLU A 44 24.53 -7.54 -12.03
C GLU A 44 24.16 -6.24 -12.77
N LEU A 45 24.82 -5.16 -12.37
CA LEU A 45 24.86 -3.88 -13.05
C LEU A 45 25.25 -4.16 -14.50
N GLU A 46 24.30 -3.96 -15.43
CA GLU A 46 24.62 -3.95 -16.85
C GLU A 46 25.83 -3.03 -17.05
N PRO A 47 26.88 -3.50 -17.76
CA PRO A 47 28.05 -2.70 -18.00
C PRO A 47 27.63 -1.42 -18.72
N GLU A 48 27.88 -0.29 -18.06
CA GLU A 48 27.64 1.05 -18.57
C GLU A 48 28.20 1.14 -20.01
N PRO A 49 27.37 1.44 -21.03
CA PRO A 49 27.81 1.42 -22.41
C PRO A 49 28.94 2.43 -22.58
N ALA A 50 30.09 1.93 -23.04
CA ALA A 50 31.30 2.71 -23.26
C ALA A 50 30.98 3.98 -24.05
N ALA A 51 31.30 5.13 -23.46
CA ALA A 51 31.17 6.42 -24.10
C ALA A 51 31.90 6.41 -25.46
N PRO A 52 31.29 6.95 -26.53
CA PRO A 52 31.96 7.07 -27.82
C PRO A 52 33.21 7.96 -27.67
N PRO A 53 34.32 7.64 -28.35
CA PRO A 53 35.56 8.38 -28.23
C PRO A 53 35.37 9.84 -28.67
N CYS A 54 35.74 10.74 -27.75
CA CYS A 54 35.81 12.17 -27.94
C CYS A 54 36.99 12.50 -28.87
N GLU A 55 36.71 12.85 -30.12
CA GLU A 55 37.72 13.40 -31.04
C GLU A 55 37.99 14.87 -30.69
N ILE A 56 39.22 15.14 -30.29
CA ILE A 56 39.76 16.50 -30.08
C ILE A 56 40.07 17.12 -31.46
N PRO A 57 39.67 18.38 -31.72
CA PRO A 57 39.87 19.02 -33.02
C PRO A 57 41.33 19.43 -33.25
N ALA A 58 41.89 19.06 -34.40
CA ALA A 58 43.15 19.60 -34.91
C ALA A 58 42.88 20.76 -35.87
N GLU A 59 43.79 21.73 -35.80
CA GLU A 59 43.76 23.07 -36.35
C GLU A 59 43.59 23.14 -37.88
N SER A 60 42.91 24.21 -38.32
CA SER A 60 42.87 24.72 -39.70
C SER A 60 44.27 25.20 -40.14
N PRO A 61 44.60 25.29 -41.45
CA PRO A 61 43.95 26.26 -42.33
C PRO A 61 43.75 25.76 -43.77
N THR A 62 42.77 26.34 -44.48
CA THR A 62 42.92 26.96 -45.82
C THR A 62 41.54 27.26 -46.38
N THR A 63 41.21 28.53 -46.55
CA THR A 63 40.11 29.01 -47.39
C THR A 63 40.55 28.87 -48.86
N PRO A 64 39.70 28.34 -49.76
CA PRO A 64 39.05 29.27 -50.68
C PRO A 64 37.61 28.90 -51.10
N GLN A 65 36.85 29.97 -51.30
CA GLN A 65 35.80 30.18 -52.29
C GLN A 65 34.49 29.39 -52.24
N ALA A 66 33.43 30.20 -52.15
CA ALA A 66 32.04 29.86 -52.24
C ALA A 66 31.59 29.58 -53.67
N GLU A 67 30.80 28.52 -53.83
CA GLU A 67 29.78 28.38 -54.88
C GLU A 67 28.40 28.23 -54.21
N PRO A 68 27.33 28.83 -54.78
CA PRO A 68 26.01 28.87 -54.16
C PRO A 68 25.22 27.58 -54.43
N VAL A 69 24.88 26.84 -53.37
CA VAL A 69 23.91 25.73 -53.42
C VAL A 69 22.48 26.32 -53.48
N PRO A 70 21.56 25.77 -54.32
CA PRO A 70 20.19 26.27 -54.43
C PRO A 70 19.42 26.06 -53.13
N ARG A 71 18.75 27.12 -52.65
CA ARG A 71 17.77 27.03 -51.57
C ARG A 71 16.58 26.17 -52.02
N GLU A 72 16.51 24.95 -51.51
CA GLU A 72 15.26 24.18 -51.52
C GLU A 72 14.22 24.89 -50.66
N LYS A 73 13.03 25.06 -51.24
CA LYS A 73 11.89 25.70 -50.61
C LYS A 73 11.45 24.85 -49.42
N SER A 74 11.54 25.40 -48.22
CA SER A 74 10.90 24.86 -47.02
C SER A 74 9.41 24.64 -47.29
N ARG A 75 8.99 23.38 -47.37
CA ARG A 75 7.56 23.03 -47.40
C ARG A 75 6.94 23.40 -46.05
N SER A 76 5.74 23.97 -46.10
CA SER A 76 5.07 24.41 -44.89
C SER A 76 4.54 23.20 -44.10
N ALA A 77 4.47 23.31 -42.77
CA ALA A 77 3.89 22.28 -41.91
C ALA A 77 2.46 21.87 -42.32
N ALA A 78 1.72 22.76 -43.00
CA ALA A 78 0.39 22.48 -43.54
C ALA A 78 0.40 21.49 -44.73
N GLU A 79 1.46 21.45 -45.54
CA GLU A 79 1.61 20.50 -46.65
C GLU A 79 1.97 19.09 -46.17
N LEU A 80 2.71 18.99 -45.05
CA LEU A 80 3.01 17.70 -44.41
C LEU A 80 1.78 17.10 -43.72
N ILE A 81 0.87 17.94 -43.21
CA ILE A 81 -0.40 17.51 -42.61
C ILE A 81 -1.40 17.01 -43.68
N ALA A 82 -1.36 17.57 -44.89
CA ALA A 82 -2.18 17.11 -46.02
C ALA A 82 -1.74 15.75 -46.59
N MET A 83 -0.47 15.36 -46.43
CA MET A 83 0.03 14.04 -46.88
C MET A 83 -0.26 12.90 -45.89
N LEU A 84 -0.63 13.21 -44.64
CA LEU A 84 -0.88 12.21 -43.58
C LEU A 84 -2.35 11.85 -43.39
N THR A 85 -3.26 12.38 -44.23
CA THR A 85 -4.68 12.01 -44.22
C THR A 85 -5.02 11.09 -45.40
N LEU A 86 -4.70 9.81 -45.24
CA LEU A 86 -5.22 8.73 -46.08
C LEU A 86 -6.74 8.62 -45.86
N GLY A 87 -7.53 8.97 -46.88
CA GLY A 87 -8.93 8.59 -47.00
C GLY A 87 -9.94 9.74 -46.96
N ARG A 88 -9.98 10.56 -48.01
CA ARG A 88 -11.22 11.24 -48.43
C ARG A 88 -11.38 11.12 -49.95
N SER A 89 -12.35 10.30 -50.33
CA SER A 89 -12.85 10.16 -51.69
C SER A 89 -13.41 11.49 -52.20
N THR A 90 -13.13 11.79 -53.47
CA THR A 90 -13.68 12.92 -54.23
C THR A 90 -15.20 12.81 -54.40
N PRO A 91 -15.96 13.92 -54.35
CA PRO A 91 -17.40 13.90 -54.58
C PRO A 91 -17.69 14.13 -56.06
N ASP A 92 -18.03 13.08 -56.81
CA ASP A 92 -18.89 13.24 -58.00
C ASP A 92 -19.53 11.90 -58.41
N ALA A 93 -20.79 11.71 -58.03
CA ALA A 93 -21.77 10.91 -58.74
C ALA A 93 -23.14 11.11 -58.07
N ARG A 94 -24.06 11.78 -58.78
CA ARG A 94 -25.47 11.93 -58.40
C ARG A 94 -26.12 10.57 -58.19
N VAL A 95 -26.69 10.36 -57.00
CA VAL A 95 -27.67 9.29 -56.70
C VAL A 95 -28.93 9.98 -56.13
N PRO A 96 -30.15 9.52 -56.47
CA PRO A 96 -31.39 10.23 -56.16
C PRO A 96 -31.77 10.16 -54.67
N ASP A 97 -32.43 11.23 -54.21
CA ASP A 97 -32.93 11.46 -52.85
C ASP A 97 -33.68 10.26 -52.24
N LEU A 98 -33.19 9.83 -51.06
CA LEU A 98 -33.95 9.06 -50.07
C LEU A 98 -34.02 9.90 -48.78
N PRO A 99 -35.15 9.87 -48.05
CA PRO A 99 -35.47 10.85 -47.02
C PRO A 99 -34.54 10.77 -45.81
N ASP A 100 -34.15 11.96 -45.33
CA ASP A 100 -33.39 12.24 -44.12
C ASP A 100 -34.00 11.53 -42.90
N HIS A 101 -33.42 10.40 -42.52
CA HIS A 101 -33.46 9.92 -41.15
C HIS A 101 -32.18 10.37 -40.47
N ALA A 102 -32.28 11.45 -39.70
CA ALA A 102 -31.27 11.85 -38.74
C ALA A 102 -30.91 10.65 -37.86
N VAL A 103 -29.77 10.03 -38.15
CA VAL A 103 -29.18 8.98 -37.32
C VAL A 103 -28.72 9.67 -36.05
N ALA A 104 -29.54 9.58 -35.01
CA ALA A 104 -29.11 9.87 -33.65
C ALA A 104 -27.79 9.13 -33.41
N VAL A 105 -26.75 9.85 -33.02
CA VAL A 105 -25.48 9.28 -32.59
C VAL A 105 -25.78 8.43 -31.37
N SER A 106 -26.01 7.13 -31.57
CA SER A 106 -26.18 6.19 -30.48
C SER A 106 -24.91 6.24 -29.65
N GLU A 107 -25.03 6.66 -28.39
CA GLU A 107 -23.96 6.53 -27.40
C GLU A 107 -23.42 5.10 -27.51
N LYS A 108 -22.14 4.96 -27.86
CA LYS A 108 -21.48 3.65 -27.92
C LYS A 108 -21.46 3.08 -26.51
N LYS A 109 -22.43 2.23 -26.20
CA LYS A 109 -22.48 1.54 -24.91
C LYS A 109 -21.25 0.65 -24.80
N LYS A 110 -20.37 0.95 -23.83
CA LYS A 110 -19.17 0.16 -23.53
C LYS A 110 -19.57 -1.32 -23.33
N PRO A 111 -18.84 -2.29 -23.91
CA PRO A 111 -19.15 -3.70 -23.73
C PRO A 111 -19.19 -4.07 -22.24
N ASP A 112 -20.20 -4.84 -21.83
CA ASP A 112 -20.27 -5.37 -20.47
C ASP A 112 -19.23 -6.50 -20.32
N ILE A 113 -18.10 -6.17 -19.71
CA ILE A 113 -17.00 -7.09 -19.54
C ILE A 113 -17.31 -8.24 -18.55
N GLY A 114 -18.20 -8.03 -17.58
CA GLY A 114 -18.65 -9.11 -16.69
C GLY A 114 -19.47 -10.17 -17.45
N LEU A 115 -20.27 -9.72 -18.41
CA LEU A 115 -21.03 -10.61 -19.29
C LEU A 115 -20.12 -11.38 -20.28
N ILE A 116 -19.02 -10.76 -20.75
CA ILE A 116 -18.00 -11.41 -21.58
C ILE A 116 -17.32 -12.55 -20.81
N GLU A 117 -17.00 -12.34 -19.54
CA GLU A 117 -16.40 -13.35 -18.64
C GLU A 117 -17.26 -14.64 -18.62
N GLN A 118 -18.57 -14.49 -18.37
CA GLN A 118 -19.51 -15.60 -18.27
C GLN A 118 -19.67 -16.35 -19.59
N ARG A 119 -19.78 -15.61 -20.70
CA ARG A 119 -19.90 -16.20 -22.04
C ARG A 119 -18.64 -16.94 -22.47
N CYS A 120 -17.46 -16.43 -22.14
CA CYS A 120 -16.19 -17.13 -22.41
C CYS A 120 -16.11 -18.46 -21.65
N LYS A 121 -16.56 -18.53 -20.39
CA LYS A 121 -16.62 -19.79 -19.62
C LYS A 121 -17.53 -20.83 -20.29
N LEU A 122 -18.72 -20.42 -20.74
CA LEU A 122 -19.63 -21.33 -21.47
C LEU A 122 -19.03 -21.77 -22.81
N LYS A 123 -18.35 -20.87 -23.53
CA LYS A 123 -17.66 -21.22 -24.79
C LYS A 123 -16.51 -22.18 -24.58
N ALA A 124 -15.76 -22.08 -23.48
CA ALA A 124 -14.73 -23.05 -23.13
C ALA A 124 -15.33 -24.46 -22.95
N GLN A 125 -16.39 -24.57 -22.15
CA GLN A 125 -17.13 -25.83 -21.95
C GLN A 125 -17.72 -26.38 -23.25
N ALA A 126 -18.25 -25.50 -24.10
CA ALA A 126 -18.78 -25.87 -25.42
C ALA A 126 -17.70 -26.43 -26.34
N CYS A 127 -16.50 -25.85 -26.33
CA CYS A 127 -15.35 -26.35 -27.08
C CYS A 127 -14.92 -27.75 -26.61
N GLU A 128 -14.84 -27.97 -25.29
CA GLU A 128 -14.51 -29.30 -24.73
C GLU A 128 -15.55 -30.35 -25.12
N LEU A 129 -16.84 -30.01 -25.04
CA LEU A 129 -17.92 -30.90 -25.43
C LEU A 129 -17.86 -31.22 -26.94
N ALA A 130 -17.60 -30.23 -27.79
CA ALA A 130 -17.43 -30.43 -29.23
C ALA A 130 -16.28 -31.39 -29.54
N GLU A 131 -15.14 -31.22 -28.87
CA GLU A 131 -13.98 -32.09 -29.05
C GLU A 131 -14.24 -33.52 -28.54
N ARG A 132 -14.97 -33.65 -27.42
CA ARG A 132 -15.41 -34.96 -26.90
C ARG A 132 -16.37 -35.67 -27.86
N GLN A 133 -17.36 -34.95 -28.40
CA GLN A 133 -18.31 -35.50 -29.38
C GLN A 133 -17.59 -36.01 -30.63
N ARG A 134 -16.59 -35.28 -31.10
CA ARG A 134 -15.77 -35.68 -32.25
C ARG A 134 -15.03 -37.00 -31.97
N ARG A 135 -14.36 -37.12 -30.82
CA ARG A 135 -13.68 -38.37 -30.39
C ARG A 135 -14.65 -39.57 -30.31
N LEU A 136 -15.89 -39.34 -29.85
CA LEU A 136 -16.91 -40.39 -29.75
C LEU A 136 -17.48 -40.79 -31.11
N SER A 137 -17.64 -39.85 -32.05
CA SER A 137 -18.06 -40.16 -33.42
C SER A 137 -17.03 -41.01 -34.20
N GLU A 138 -15.77 -41.00 -33.75
CA GLU A 138 -14.69 -41.84 -34.27
C GLU A 138 -14.61 -43.23 -33.58
N GLY A 139 -15.40 -43.49 -32.52
CA GLY A 139 -15.35 -44.72 -31.72
C GLY A 139 -16.63 -45.58 -31.77
N PRO A 140 -16.56 -46.90 -31.50
CA PRO A 140 -17.69 -47.83 -31.67
C PRO A 140 -18.81 -47.75 -30.60
N ASN A 141 -18.69 -46.89 -29.58
CA ASN A 141 -19.68 -46.75 -28.49
C ASN A 141 -20.01 -45.27 -28.24
N ALA A 142 -20.94 -44.71 -29.01
CA ALA A 142 -21.71 -43.52 -28.63
C ALA A 142 -23.07 -44.02 -28.11
N SER A 143 -23.72 -43.50 -27.07
CA SER A 143 -24.23 -42.14 -26.96
C SER A 143 -25.26 -42.11 -25.81
N GLY A 144 -25.27 -41.04 -25.03
CA GLY A 144 -26.35 -40.70 -24.10
C GLY A 144 -26.03 -39.42 -23.33
N ASP A 145 -24.91 -39.41 -22.62
CA ASP A 145 -24.51 -38.34 -21.70
C ASP A 145 -24.21 -36.99 -22.40
N THR A 146 -23.58 -37.01 -23.58
CA THR A 146 -23.19 -35.79 -24.31
C THR A 146 -24.37 -34.99 -24.87
N ALA A 147 -25.53 -35.60 -25.08
CA ALA A 147 -26.72 -34.90 -25.59
C ALA A 147 -27.41 -34.09 -24.47
N SER A 148 -27.45 -34.62 -23.25
CA SER A 148 -27.94 -33.91 -22.07
C SER A 148 -27.04 -32.72 -21.74
N GLN A 149 -25.71 -32.94 -21.68
CA GLN A 149 -24.72 -31.88 -21.47
C GLN A 149 -24.82 -30.76 -22.52
N ARG A 150 -25.06 -31.11 -23.79
CA ARG A 150 -25.26 -30.12 -24.85
C ARG A 150 -26.51 -29.27 -24.60
N ARG A 151 -27.61 -29.88 -24.19
CA ARG A 151 -28.86 -29.15 -23.90
C ARG A 151 -28.67 -28.21 -22.71
N GLU A 152 -28.03 -28.68 -21.64
CA GLU A 152 -27.70 -27.86 -20.47
C GLU A 152 -26.85 -26.63 -20.84
N LEU A 153 -25.83 -26.79 -21.69
CA LEU A 153 -25.02 -25.65 -22.16
C LEU A 153 -25.79 -24.68 -23.06
N ILE A 154 -26.68 -25.18 -23.93
CA ILE A 154 -27.52 -24.34 -24.79
C ILE A 154 -28.53 -23.56 -23.93
N ASP A 155 -29.14 -24.20 -22.93
CA ASP A 155 -30.06 -23.55 -22.01
C ASP A 155 -29.33 -22.47 -21.20
N ALA A 156 -28.16 -22.78 -20.64
CA ALA A 156 -27.33 -21.82 -19.92
C ALA A 156 -26.85 -20.65 -20.80
N ALA A 157 -26.58 -20.89 -22.09
CA ALA A 157 -26.27 -19.83 -23.04
C ALA A 157 -27.51 -18.99 -23.38
N GLY A 158 -28.70 -19.60 -23.47
CA GLY A 158 -29.96 -18.91 -23.70
C GLY A 158 -30.35 -17.93 -22.58
N ASP A 159 -29.89 -18.20 -21.35
CA ASP A 159 -30.05 -17.30 -20.20
C ASP A 159 -29.15 -16.06 -20.27
N LEU A 160 -28.14 -16.04 -21.16
CA LEU A 160 -27.23 -14.90 -21.35
C LEU A 160 -27.53 -14.15 -22.67
N PRO A 161 -27.64 -12.81 -22.65
CA PRO A 161 -27.85 -12.04 -23.87
C PRO A 161 -26.70 -12.21 -24.86
N ASP A 162 -27.05 -12.43 -26.13
CA ASP A 162 -26.13 -12.57 -27.26
C ASP A 162 -25.02 -13.62 -27.04
N CYS A 163 -25.32 -14.71 -26.31
CA CYS A 163 -24.40 -15.83 -26.13
C CYS A 163 -24.68 -16.93 -27.17
N TYR A 164 -23.85 -17.00 -28.20
CA TYR A 164 -23.98 -18.02 -29.24
C TYR A 164 -22.80 -19.00 -29.23
N LEU A 165 -23.10 -20.27 -28.93
CA LEU A 165 -22.15 -21.38 -28.86
C LEU A 165 -21.92 -22.03 -30.23
N TRP A 166 -21.30 -21.29 -31.14
CA TRP A 166 -21.13 -21.70 -32.54
C TRP A 166 -20.34 -23.01 -32.75
N MET A 167 -19.54 -23.43 -31.76
CA MET A 167 -18.76 -24.68 -31.76
C MET A 167 -19.67 -25.91 -31.66
N LEU A 168 -20.88 -25.72 -31.15
CA LEU A 168 -21.92 -26.74 -31.05
C LEU A 168 -22.95 -26.61 -32.18
N ASP A 169 -22.74 -25.76 -33.18
CA ASP A 169 -23.65 -25.65 -34.32
C ASP A 169 -23.51 -26.88 -35.23
N PRO A 170 -24.57 -27.69 -35.43
CA PRO A 170 -24.51 -28.86 -36.30
C PRO A 170 -24.32 -28.50 -37.79
N ASP A 171 -24.71 -27.29 -38.19
CA ASP A 171 -24.61 -26.81 -39.57
C ASP A 171 -23.30 -26.06 -39.84
N SER A 172 -22.40 -25.99 -38.85
CA SER A 172 -21.10 -25.35 -39.05
C SER A 172 -20.31 -26.05 -40.15
N HIS A 173 -20.06 -25.33 -41.25
CA HIS A 173 -19.26 -25.82 -42.37
C HIS A 173 -17.77 -25.91 -42.05
N THR A 174 -17.33 -25.42 -40.88
CA THR A 174 -15.94 -25.53 -40.45
C THR A 174 -15.63 -26.96 -40.00
N ARG A 175 -14.60 -27.56 -40.59
CA ARG A 175 -14.00 -28.82 -40.10
C ARG A 175 -12.65 -28.52 -39.47
N PRO A 176 -12.61 -28.10 -38.19
CA PRO A 176 -11.36 -27.87 -37.48
C PRO A 176 -10.51 -29.15 -37.43
N ALA A 177 -9.20 -28.96 -37.39
CA ALA A 177 -8.24 -30.02 -37.19
C ALA A 177 -8.35 -30.59 -35.77
N LYS A 178 -7.65 -31.70 -35.53
CA LYS A 178 -7.70 -32.37 -34.22
C LYS A 178 -6.99 -31.56 -33.14
N GLY A 179 -7.73 -31.26 -32.07
CA GLY A 179 -7.23 -30.47 -30.95
C GLY A 179 -7.58 -28.98 -31.04
N ASP A 180 -8.00 -28.45 -32.20
CA ASP A 180 -8.25 -27.01 -32.35
C ASP A 180 -9.34 -26.49 -31.40
N TYR A 181 -10.42 -27.26 -31.20
CA TYR A 181 -11.42 -26.89 -30.20
C TYR A 181 -10.89 -27.01 -28.77
N SER A 182 -10.06 -28.00 -28.46
CA SER A 182 -9.42 -28.07 -27.13
C SER A 182 -8.58 -26.82 -26.87
N LEU A 183 -7.75 -26.43 -27.83
CA LEU A 183 -6.90 -25.24 -27.76
C LEU A 183 -7.72 -23.96 -27.62
N LEU A 184 -8.78 -23.81 -28.42
CA LEU A 184 -9.69 -22.69 -28.34
C LEU A 184 -10.44 -22.65 -27.00
N GLY A 185 -10.82 -23.81 -26.47
CA GLY A 185 -11.46 -23.94 -25.16
C GLY A 185 -10.57 -23.40 -24.06
N HIS A 186 -9.31 -23.81 -24.02
CA HIS A 186 -8.32 -23.28 -23.09
C HIS A 186 -8.11 -21.77 -23.26
N CYS A 187 -8.02 -21.27 -24.49
CA CYS A 187 -7.91 -19.83 -24.73
C CYS A 187 -9.14 -19.04 -24.22
N PHE A 188 -10.36 -19.57 -24.36
CA PHE A 188 -11.55 -18.94 -23.80
C PHE A 188 -11.56 -18.95 -22.27
N GLU A 189 -11.11 -20.03 -21.64
CA GLU A 189 -10.96 -20.11 -20.19
C GLU A 189 -9.92 -19.09 -19.69
N THR A 190 -8.73 -19.06 -20.30
CA THR A 190 -7.68 -18.08 -20.00
C THR A 190 -8.17 -16.65 -20.20
N LEU A 191 -8.92 -16.37 -21.27
CA LEU A 191 -9.52 -15.07 -21.51
C LEU A 191 -10.55 -14.71 -20.43
N ALA A 192 -11.38 -15.65 -19.99
CA ALA A 192 -12.34 -15.41 -18.92
C ALA A 192 -11.62 -15.04 -17.60
N THR A 193 -10.55 -15.75 -17.25
CA THR A 193 -9.75 -15.44 -16.05
C THR A 193 -9.08 -14.07 -16.16
N ALA A 194 -8.46 -13.76 -17.31
CA ALA A 194 -7.84 -12.46 -17.57
C ALA A 194 -8.85 -11.30 -17.48
N VAL A 195 -10.05 -11.50 -18.05
CA VAL A 195 -11.17 -10.55 -17.97
C VAL A 195 -11.57 -10.30 -16.51
N GLY A 196 -11.74 -11.37 -15.72
CA GLY A 196 -12.08 -11.27 -14.30
C GLY A 196 -11.03 -10.48 -13.51
N PHE A 197 -9.75 -10.76 -13.74
CA PHE A 197 -8.64 -10.06 -13.10
C PHE A 197 -8.58 -8.58 -13.50
N ALA A 198 -8.61 -8.28 -14.80
CA ALA A 198 -8.56 -6.89 -15.31
C ALA A 198 -9.73 -6.05 -14.79
N ARG A 199 -10.96 -6.59 -14.80
CA ARG A 199 -12.13 -5.92 -14.23
C ARG A 199 -11.93 -5.62 -12.75
N ALA A 200 -11.51 -6.62 -11.97
CA ALA A 200 -11.31 -6.46 -10.53
C ALA A 200 -10.21 -5.42 -10.20
N ALA A 201 -9.15 -5.35 -11.00
CA ALA A 201 -8.07 -4.37 -10.83
C ALA A 201 -8.49 -2.95 -11.24
N VAL A 202 -9.24 -2.81 -12.34
CA VAL A 202 -9.71 -1.51 -12.85
C VAL A 202 -10.78 -0.90 -11.94
N ASP A 203 -11.70 -1.72 -11.42
CA ASP A 203 -12.78 -1.25 -10.54
C ASP A 203 -12.31 -0.96 -9.10
N ASP A 204 -11.14 -1.46 -8.69
CA ASP A 204 -10.54 -1.14 -7.38
C ASP A 204 -9.84 0.23 -7.43
N ALA A 205 -10.48 1.24 -6.84
CA ALA A 205 -9.94 2.59 -6.73
C ALA A 205 -8.61 2.66 -5.95
N GLU A 206 -8.30 1.65 -5.13
CA GLU A 206 -7.07 1.57 -4.36
C GLU A 206 -6.01 0.66 -5.04
N ALA A 207 -6.29 0.10 -6.22
CA ALA A 207 -5.32 -0.72 -6.95
C ALA A 207 -4.08 0.11 -7.33
N LEU A 208 -2.91 -0.54 -7.26
CA LEU A 208 -1.65 0.08 -7.68
C LEU A 208 -1.62 0.21 -9.21
N PRO A 209 -1.11 1.32 -9.78
CA PRO A 209 -1.01 1.51 -11.23
C PRO A 209 -0.37 0.32 -11.95
N GLU A 210 0.72 -0.22 -11.39
CA GLU A 210 1.46 -1.36 -11.97
C GLU A 210 0.61 -2.64 -12.01
N THR A 211 -0.32 -2.79 -11.06
CA THR A 211 -1.25 -3.94 -11.08
C THR A 211 -2.27 -3.80 -12.20
N ILE A 212 -2.74 -2.58 -12.45
CA ILE A 212 -3.68 -2.30 -13.52
C ILE A 212 -3.00 -2.52 -14.87
N GLU A 213 -1.80 -1.97 -15.07
CA GLU A 213 -1.01 -2.14 -16.29
C GLU A 213 -0.77 -3.62 -16.59
N MET A 214 -0.27 -4.37 -15.60
CA MET A 214 -0.05 -5.81 -15.72
C MET A 214 -1.34 -6.58 -16.07
N ALA A 215 -2.47 -6.23 -15.46
CA ALA A 215 -3.74 -6.88 -15.75
C ALA A 215 -4.24 -6.60 -17.18
N LEU A 216 -4.03 -5.38 -17.68
CA LEU A 216 -4.40 -4.99 -19.05
C LEU A 216 -3.47 -5.65 -20.09
N ASP A 217 -2.17 -5.77 -19.82
CA ASP A 217 -1.22 -6.48 -20.68
C ASP A 217 -1.56 -7.98 -20.80
N LEU A 218 -1.86 -8.63 -19.67
CA LEU A 218 -2.27 -10.04 -19.66
C LEU A 218 -3.61 -10.25 -20.39
N LEU A 219 -4.56 -9.32 -20.24
CA LEU A 219 -5.81 -9.34 -21.00
C LEU A 219 -5.56 -9.17 -22.50
N ALA A 220 -4.63 -8.29 -22.90
CA ALA A 220 -4.25 -8.08 -24.29
C ALA A 220 -3.69 -9.36 -24.93
N GLU A 221 -2.81 -10.06 -24.21
CA GLU A 221 -2.24 -11.33 -24.64
C GLU A 221 -3.34 -12.40 -24.77
N ALA A 222 -4.20 -12.54 -23.75
CA ALA A 222 -5.27 -13.54 -23.74
C ALA A 222 -6.30 -13.33 -24.86
N GLN A 223 -6.77 -12.09 -25.08
CA GLN A 223 -7.73 -11.82 -26.15
C GLN A 223 -7.12 -12.08 -27.54
N SER A 224 -5.82 -11.79 -27.72
CA SER A 224 -5.15 -12.05 -28.98
C SER A 224 -4.93 -13.54 -29.22
N ALA A 225 -4.62 -14.31 -28.17
CA ALA A 225 -4.47 -15.76 -28.24
C ALA A 225 -5.79 -16.41 -28.64
N THR A 226 -6.91 -16.01 -28.01
CA THR A 226 -8.27 -16.46 -28.38
C THR A 226 -8.61 -16.11 -29.82
N ARG A 227 -8.26 -14.91 -30.29
CA ARG A 227 -8.47 -14.52 -31.70
C ARG A 227 -7.71 -15.42 -32.65
N ALA A 228 -6.45 -15.72 -32.35
CA ALA A 228 -5.61 -16.59 -33.18
C ALA A 228 -6.11 -18.04 -33.15
N ALA A 229 -6.50 -18.57 -31.99
CA ALA A 229 -7.10 -19.90 -31.85
C ALA A 229 -8.42 -20.02 -32.63
N ALA A 230 -9.30 -19.01 -32.54
CA ALA A 230 -10.57 -18.98 -33.25
C ALA A 230 -10.41 -18.95 -34.78
N ARG A 231 -9.31 -18.38 -35.29
CA ARG A 231 -8.99 -18.44 -36.72
C ARG A 231 -8.47 -19.80 -37.15
N GLN A 232 -7.75 -20.51 -36.29
CA GLN A 232 -7.23 -21.86 -36.59
C GLN A 232 -8.34 -22.88 -36.84
N THR A 233 -9.53 -22.69 -36.25
CA THR A 233 -10.69 -23.57 -36.49
C THR A 233 -11.29 -23.43 -37.90
N GLY A 234 -10.75 -22.54 -38.74
CA GLY A 234 -11.26 -22.27 -40.09
C GLY A 234 -12.48 -21.35 -40.12
N ARG A 235 -12.75 -20.62 -39.04
CA ARG A 235 -13.87 -19.69 -38.94
C ARG A 235 -13.56 -18.36 -39.63
N ASP A 236 -14.41 -17.97 -40.57
CA ASP A 236 -14.27 -16.69 -41.30
C ASP A 236 -14.72 -15.46 -40.50
N ARG A 237 -15.58 -15.66 -39.49
CA ARG A 237 -16.13 -14.59 -38.65
C ARG A 237 -15.35 -14.42 -37.36
N GLU A 238 -15.20 -13.17 -36.92
CA GLU A 238 -14.65 -12.83 -35.61
C GLU A 238 -15.54 -13.33 -34.48
N ASP A 239 -14.95 -13.75 -33.36
CA ASP A 239 -15.70 -14.10 -32.16
C ASP A 239 -16.18 -12.83 -31.45
N PHE A 240 -17.47 -12.78 -31.12
CA PHE A 240 -18.10 -11.59 -30.56
C PHE A 240 -17.53 -11.23 -29.19
N ASP A 241 -17.25 -12.22 -28.34
CA ASP A 241 -16.79 -11.98 -26.97
C ASP A 241 -15.30 -11.63 -26.95
N GLN A 242 -14.49 -12.27 -27.80
CA GLN A 242 -13.10 -11.84 -28.01
C GLN A 242 -13.03 -10.40 -28.51
N LYS A 243 -13.84 -10.03 -29.51
CA LYS A 243 -13.91 -8.65 -30.02
C LYS A 243 -14.40 -7.68 -28.96
N GLY A 244 -15.39 -8.09 -28.16
CA GLY A 244 -15.88 -7.32 -27.02
C GLY A 244 -14.78 -7.03 -25.99
N ALA A 245 -13.95 -8.02 -25.68
CA ALA A 245 -12.82 -7.86 -24.77
C ALA A 245 -11.78 -6.88 -25.32
N TYR A 246 -11.45 -6.99 -26.62
CA TYR A 246 -10.56 -6.03 -27.30
C TYR A 246 -11.11 -4.60 -27.25
N LEU A 247 -12.39 -4.39 -27.55
CA LEU A 247 -13.01 -3.06 -27.54
C LEU A 247 -13.03 -2.47 -26.14
N TRP A 248 -13.40 -3.26 -25.12
CA TRP A 248 -13.36 -2.82 -23.74
C TRP A 248 -11.93 -2.44 -23.30
N LEU A 249 -10.93 -3.24 -23.70
CA LEU A 249 -9.53 -2.99 -23.39
C LEU A 249 -9.04 -1.71 -24.07
N SER A 250 -9.37 -1.49 -25.35
CA SER A 250 -9.06 -0.27 -26.08
C SER A 250 -9.66 0.96 -25.40
N ASP A 251 -10.97 0.93 -25.10
CA ASP A 251 -11.64 2.05 -24.44
C ASP A 251 -11.03 2.34 -23.05
N THR A 252 -10.70 1.29 -22.29
CA THR A 252 -10.14 1.43 -20.93
C THR A 252 -8.70 1.94 -20.94
N THR A 253 -7.88 1.50 -21.89
CA THR A 253 -6.50 1.99 -22.07
C THR A 253 -6.49 3.44 -22.53
N ASP A 254 -7.40 3.83 -23.43
CA ASP A 254 -7.59 5.22 -23.86
C ASP A 254 -8.06 6.13 -22.71
N GLU A 255 -9.08 5.72 -21.96
CA GLU A 255 -9.61 6.45 -20.80
C GLU A 255 -8.54 6.69 -19.73
N ARG A 256 -7.72 5.69 -19.45
CA ARG A 256 -6.68 5.73 -18.40
C ARG A 256 -5.32 6.19 -18.89
N ARG A 257 -5.14 6.39 -20.20
CA ARG A 257 -3.86 6.71 -20.86
C ARG A 257 -2.75 5.70 -20.56
N ILE A 258 -3.10 4.42 -20.53
CA ILE A 258 -2.17 3.31 -20.32
C ILE A 258 -1.77 2.76 -21.69
N TYR A 259 -0.47 2.60 -21.94
CA TYR A 259 0.03 2.05 -23.19
C TYR A 259 0.32 0.56 -23.07
N VAL A 260 -0.46 -0.27 -23.77
CA VAL A 260 -0.22 -1.71 -23.92
C VAL A 260 0.70 -1.94 -25.12
N GLN A 261 1.89 -2.51 -24.88
CA GLN A 261 2.94 -2.57 -25.90
C GLN A 261 2.67 -3.59 -27.01
N ARG A 262 2.06 -4.73 -26.66
CA ARG A 262 1.93 -5.92 -27.53
C ARG A 262 0.50 -6.38 -27.68
N HIS A 263 0.24 -7.23 -28.67
CA HIS A 263 -1.01 -8.01 -28.82
C HIS A 263 -2.29 -7.23 -29.15
N MET A 264 -2.21 -5.90 -29.21
CA MET A 264 -3.31 -5.03 -29.64
C MET A 264 -3.41 -4.89 -31.17
N ARG A 265 -2.40 -5.32 -31.93
CA ARG A 265 -2.39 -5.21 -33.41
C ARG A 265 -2.76 -6.53 -34.09
N LEU A 266 -3.13 -6.45 -35.37
CA LEU A 266 -3.46 -7.64 -36.18
C LEU A 266 -2.22 -8.45 -36.58
N ASP A 267 -1.08 -7.77 -36.72
CA ASP A 267 0.22 -8.31 -37.15
C ASP A 267 1.13 -8.73 -35.98
N ASP A 268 0.75 -8.46 -34.73
CA ASP A 268 1.41 -8.96 -33.51
C ASP A 268 0.48 -9.90 -32.71
N PRO A 269 0.07 -11.06 -33.28
CA PRO A 269 -0.79 -11.98 -32.57
C PRO A 269 -0.04 -12.70 -31.44
N ALA A 270 -0.68 -12.82 -30.27
CA ALA A 270 -0.26 -13.77 -29.24
C ALA A 270 -0.38 -15.22 -29.74
N ARG A 271 0.45 -16.10 -29.17
CA ARG A 271 0.55 -17.52 -29.51
C ARG A 271 -0.52 -18.32 -28.76
N PRO A 272 -1.46 -18.98 -29.45
CA PRO A 272 -2.47 -19.81 -28.80
C PRO A 272 -1.90 -20.98 -28.00
N ASP A 273 -0.78 -21.54 -28.47
CA ASP A 273 -0.15 -22.73 -27.88
C ASP A 273 0.56 -22.46 -26.54
N GLY A 274 0.77 -21.19 -26.16
CA GLY A 274 1.32 -20.78 -24.86
C GLY A 274 0.24 -20.41 -23.82
N TRP A 275 -0.98 -20.93 -23.97
CA TRP A 275 -2.10 -20.59 -23.07
C TRP A 275 -1.87 -21.01 -21.62
N ASP A 276 -1.10 -22.07 -21.38
CA ASP A 276 -0.83 -22.65 -20.06
C ASP A 276 0.13 -21.76 -19.24
N GLU A 277 1.19 -21.28 -19.88
CA GLU A 277 2.10 -20.29 -19.31
C GLU A 277 1.36 -18.97 -19.02
N LEU A 278 0.54 -18.52 -19.98
CA LEU A 278 -0.27 -17.32 -19.80
C LEU A 278 -1.28 -17.46 -18.65
N ALA A 279 -2.00 -18.59 -18.56
CA ALA A 279 -2.91 -18.88 -17.47
C ALA A 279 -2.19 -18.86 -16.12
N THR A 280 -1.02 -19.50 -16.03
CA THR A 280 -0.18 -19.50 -14.82
C THR A 280 0.21 -18.08 -14.40
N ARG A 281 0.62 -17.23 -15.35
CA ARG A 281 0.96 -15.83 -15.10
C ARG A 281 -0.24 -15.02 -14.61
N ILE A 282 -1.42 -15.23 -15.21
CA ILE A 282 -2.67 -14.59 -14.78
C ILE A 282 -3.04 -15.02 -13.36
N ASP A 283 -2.98 -16.31 -13.05
CA ASP A 283 -3.34 -16.84 -11.74
C ASP A 283 -2.42 -16.27 -10.66
N GLN A 284 -1.10 -16.33 -10.86
CA GLN A 284 -0.11 -15.75 -9.94
C GLN A 284 -0.34 -14.25 -9.71
N ALA A 285 -0.57 -13.49 -10.79
CA ALA A 285 -0.83 -12.06 -10.70
C ALA A 285 -2.13 -11.75 -9.94
N SER A 286 -3.19 -12.51 -10.22
CA SER A 286 -4.50 -12.35 -9.58
C SER A 286 -4.48 -12.73 -8.10
N GLU A 287 -3.78 -13.80 -7.72
CA GLU A 287 -3.60 -14.22 -6.33
C GLU A 287 -2.78 -13.20 -5.54
N ALA A 288 -1.69 -12.70 -6.12
CA ALA A 288 -0.88 -11.65 -5.51
C ALA A 288 -1.67 -10.35 -5.31
N TYR A 289 -2.55 -10.01 -6.26
CA TYR A 289 -3.47 -8.88 -6.14
C TYR A 289 -4.50 -9.11 -5.03
N GLU A 290 -5.20 -10.24 -5.03
CA GLU A 290 -6.23 -10.55 -4.03
C GLU A 290 -5.65 -10.64 -2.61
N LYS A 291 -4.44 -11.18 -2.45
CA LYS A 291 -3.74 -11.17 -1.14
C LYS A 291 -3.52 -9.75 -0.64
N ARG A 292 -3.00 -8.85 -1.50
CA ARG A 292 -2.79 -7.43 -1.15
C ARG A 292 -4.10 -6.72 -0.83
N ARG A 293 -5.14 -6.96 -1.63
CA ARG A 293 -6.49 -6.40 -1.44
C ARG A 293 -7.12 -6.85 -0.12
N ARG A 294 -6.98 -8.13 0.24
CA ARG A 294 -7.47 -8.69 1.52
C ARG A 294 -6.78 -8.06 2.72
N VAL A 295 -5.45 -7.99 2.69
CA VAL A 295 -4.66 -7.33 3.76
C VAL A 295 -5.09 -5.87 3.91
N ARG A 296 -5.23 -5.14 2.81
CA ARG A 296 -5.67 -3.74 2.83
C ARG A 296 -7.08 -3.58 3.39
N SER A 297 -8.03 -4.40 2.94
CA SER A 297 -9.41 -4.40 3.42
C SER A 297 -9.49 -4.74 4.92
N HIS A 298 -8.71 -5.72 5.37
CA HIS A 298 -8.61 -6.09 6.78
C HIS A 298 -8.04 -4.95 7.63
N ARG A 299 -6.91 -4.37 7.21
CA ARG A 299 -6.31 -3.18 7.85
C ARG A 299 -7.29 -2.01 7.95
N ARG A 300 -8.04 -1.73 6.89
CA ARG A 300 -9.06 -0.67 6.89
C ARG A 300 -10.20 -0.95 7.88
N LYS A 301 -10.65 -2.21 7.98
CA LYS A 301 -11.65 -2.61 8.98
C LYS A 301 -11.12 -2.46 10.40
N LEU A 302 -9.89 -2.87 10.66
CA LEU A 302 -9.25 -2.70 11.97
C LEU A 302 -9.06 -1.22 12.33
N LEU A 303 -8.60 -0.38 11.41
CA LEU A 303 -8.50 1.07 11.64
C LEU A 303 -9.87 1.71 11.92
N GLY A 304 -10.92 1.29 11.19
CA GLY A 304 -12.30 1.70 11.46
C GLY A 304 -12.79 1.26 12.85
N LYS A 305 -12.43 0.03 13.26
CA LYS A 305 -12.73 -0.51 14.59
C LYS A 305 -12.02 0.29 15.69
N VAL A 306 -10.73 0.62 15.51
CA VAL A 306 -9.97 1.47 16.44
C VAL A 306 -10.61 2.86 16.56
N ALA A 307 -10.93 3.51 15.44
CA ALA A 307 -11.57 4.83 15.46
C ALA A 307 -12.94 4.80 16.16
N HIS A 308 -13.74 3.76 15.92
CA HIS A 308 -15.03 3.59 16.58
C HIS A 308 -14.90 3.36 18.08
N LYS A 309 -13.99 2.46 18.51
CA LYS A 309 -13.76 2.18 19.93
C LYS A 309 -13.17 3.37 20.67
N ALA A 310 -12.28 4.12 20.02
CA ALA A 310 -11.75 5.35 20.60
C ALA A 310 -12.85 6.39 20.84
N ARG A 311 -13.82 6.50 19.92
CA ARG A 311 -14.99 7.37 20.13
C ARG A 311 -15.85 6.92 21.30
N LEU A 312 -16.17 5.62 21.41
CA LEU A 312 -16.96 5.11 22.55
C LEU A 312 -16.29 5.37 23.90
N ILE A 313 -14.97 5.27 23.97
CA ILE A 313 -14.19 5.60 25.17
C ILE A 313 -14.35 7.08 25.50
N ALA A 314 -14.15 7.97 24.54
CA ALA A 314 -14.32 9.42 24.72
C ALA A 314 -15.75 9.80 25.16
N ASP A 315 -16.76 9.06 24.73
CA ASP A 315 -18.16 9.26 25.12
C ASP A 315 -18.50 8.63 26.50
N GLY A 316 -17.56 7.92 27.13
CA GLY A 316 -17.74 7.25 28.41
C GLY A 316 -18.53 5.94 28.36
N GLU A 317 -18.73 5.37 27.17
CA GLU A 317 -19.54 4.16 26.95
C GLU A 317 -18.69 2.89 26.90
N HIS A 318 -19.06 1.89 27.71
CA HIS A 318 -18.40 0.57 27.71
C HIS A 318 -16.86 0.63 27.78
N VAL A 319 -16.34 1.55 28.61
CA VAL A 319 -14.93 1.98 28.61
C VAL A 319 -13.95 0.81 28.67
N GLU A 320 -14.10 -0.11 29.63
CA GLU A 320 -13.18 -1.23 29.84
C GLU A 320 -13.14 -2.22 28.66
N GLU A 321 -14.31 -2.62 28.15
CA GLU A 321 -14.39 -3.53 27.00
C GLU A 321 -13.90 -2.86 25.71
N SER A 322 -14.18 -1.56 25.55
CA SER A 322 -13.71 -0.78 24.42
C SER A 322 -12.18 -0.65 24.42
N TRP A 323 -11.54 -0.45 25.58
CA TRP A 323 -10.08 -0.44 25.71
C TRP A 323 -9.46 -1.78 25.35
N ARG A 324 -10.01 -2.89 25.84
CA ARG A 324 -9.51 -4.24 25.52
C ARG A 324 -9.52 -4.51 24.01
N ILE A 325 -10.65 -4.24 23.36
CA ILE A 325 -10.82 -4.41 21.92
C ILE A 325 -9.89 -3.48 21.12
N LEU A 326 -9.70 -2.24 21.60
CA LEU A 326 -8.84 -1.25 20.96
C LEU A 326 -7.38 -1.68 21.00
N VAL A 327 -6.89 -2.13 22.15
CA VAL A 327 -5.51 -2.64 22.32
C VAL A 327 -5.27 -3.85 21.42
N GLU A 328 -6.16 -4.84 21.42
CA GLU A 328 -6.06 -6.04 20.56
C GLU A 328 -6.01 -5.67 19.06
N SER A 329 -6.84 -4.70 18.66
CA SER A 329 -6.89 -4.24 17.26
C SER A 329 -5.61 -3.51 16.86
N ILE A 330 -4.97 -2.79 17.79
CA ILE A 330 -3.69 -2.10 17.55
C ILE A 330 -2.54 -3.10 17.47
N GLU A 331 -2.44 -4.04 18.41
CA GLU A 331 -1.45 -5.11 18.36
C GLU A 331 -1.50 -5.85 17.02
N THR A 332 -2.71 -6.21 16.57
CA THR A 332 -2.91 -6.87 15.27
C THR A 332 -2.42 -5.98 14.13
N LEU A 333 -2.77 -4.69 14.12
CA LEU A 333 -2.32 -3.76 13.08
C LEU A 333 -0.80 -3.62 13.02
N ILE A 334 -0.13 -3.50 14.17
CA ILE A 334 1.34 -3.38 14.24
C ILE A 334 2.02 -4.68 13.84
N ALA A 335 1.51 -5.83 14.28
CA ALA A 335 2.00 -7.15 13.87
C ALA A 335 1.87 -7.37 12.34
N GLU A 336 0.82 -6.82 11.73
CA GLU A 336 0.63 -6.78 10.26
C GLU A 336 1.46 -5.68 9.56
N GLY A 337 2.45 -5.10 10.24
CA GLY A 337 3.39 -4.13 9.70
C GLY A 337 2.79 -2.73 9.48
N LEU A 338 1.73 -2.35 10.20
CA LEU A 338 1.32 -0.95 10.24
C LEU A 338 2.37 -0.19 11.05
N GLN A 339 2.87 0.92 10.49
CA GLN A 339 3.83 1.76 11.21
C GLN A 339 3.17 2.37 12.46
N PRO A 340 3.81 2.31 13.65
CA PRO A 340 3.28 2.91 14.87
C PRO A 340 3.02 4.43 14.74
N SER A 341 3.74 5.10 13.83
CA SER A 341 3.60 6.53 13.53
C SER A 341 2.42 6.86 12.59
N ASN A 342 1.57 5.88 12.23
CA ASN A 342 0.45 6.07 11.33
C ASN A 342 -0.49 7.20 11.80
N VAL A 343 -0.76 8.15 10.90
CA VAL A 343 -1.51 9.37 11.20
C VAL A 343 -2.95 9.06 11.64
N GLN A 344 -3.63 8.13 10.97
CA GLN A 344 -5.00 7.77 11.30
C GLN A 344 -5.10 7.13 12.69
N LEU A 345 -4.16 6.24 13.00
CA LEU A 345 -4.05 5.62 14.32
C LEU A 345 -3.80 6.68 15.41
N ARG A 346 -2.78 7.53 15.22
CA ARG A 346 -2.48 8.64 16.13
C ARG A 346 -3.68 9.54 16.36
N ASN A 347 -4.34 10.00 15.29
CA ASN A 347 -5.48 10.91 15.39
C ASN A 347 -6.68 10.27 16.10
N SER A 348 -6.86 8.96 15.98
CA SER A 348 -7.91 8.23 16.68
C SER A 348 -7.64 8.14 18.18
N LEU A 349 -6.37 8.00 18.58
CA LEU A 349 -6.00 7.81 19.98
C LEU A 349 -5.86 9.11 20.76
N LEU A 350 -5.36 10.18 20.12
CA LEU A 350 -5.09 11.46 20.77
C LEU A 350 -6.18 11.96 21.75
N PRO A 351 -7.50 11.86 21.44
CA PRO A 351 -8.55 12.33 22.35
C PRO A 351 -8.68 11.54 23.65
N ILE A 352 -8.26 10.27 23.68
CA ILE A 352 -8.51 9.34 24.79
C ILE A 352 -7.24 8.93 25.53
N LEU A 353 -6.07 9.41 25.11
CA LEU A 353 -4.78 8.99 25.68
C LEU A 353 -4.65 9.26 27.16
N ASP A 354 -5.23 10.36 27.64
CA ASP A 354 -5.12 10.77 29.05
C ASP A 354 -6.02 9.91 29.97
N GLU A 355 -6.92 9.09 29.40
CA GLU A 355 -7.85 8.19 30.09
C GLU A 355 -7.43 6.70 29.97
N ALA A 356 -6.24 6.43 29.42
CA ALA A 356 -5.78 5.06 29.18
C ALA A 356 -5.61 4.29 30.51
N PRO A 357 -6.28 3.13 30.68
CA PRO A 357 -6.11 2.30 31.86
C PRO A 357 -4.76 1.58 31.85
N ASP A 358 -4.28 1.17 33.02
CA ASP A 358 -2.95 0.57 33.17
C ASP A 358 -2.74 -0.71 32.33
N MET A 359 -3.80 -1.48 32.03
CA MET A 359 -3.73 -2.66 31.14
C MET A 359 -3.16 -2.33 29.75
N VAL A 360 -3.28 -1.08 29.31
CA VAL A 360 -2.75 -0.58 28.05
C VAL A 360 -1.22 -0.53 28.07
N ALA A 361 -0.62 -0.33 29.26
CA ALA A 361 0.82 -0.29 29.44
C ALA A 361 1.50 -1.66 29.31
N GLU A 362 0.75 -2.76 29.17
CA GLU A 362 1.32 -4.11 28.99
C GLU A 362 1.49 -4.50 27.50
N ALA A 363 0.80 -3.80 26.60
CA ALA A 363 0.73 -4.13 25.20
C ALA A 363 1.86 -3.45 24.40
N LEU A 364 2.80 -4.24 23.86
CA LEU A 364 4.02 -3.74 23.21
C LEU A 364 3.74 -2.87 21.98
N GLY A 365 2.88 -3.34 21.08
CA GLY A 365 2.43 -2.58 19.91
C GLY A 365 1.76 -1.27 20.30
N PHE A 366 0.99 -1.27 21.39
CA PHE A 366 0.40 -0.04 21.91
C PHE A 366 1.45 0.94 22.45
N GLN A 367 2.42 0.46 23.22
CA GLN A 367 3.53 1.29 23.72
C GLN A 367 4.32 1.95 22.59
N LEU A 368 4.58 1.21 21.51
CA LEU A 368 5.25 1.75 20.32
C LEU A 368 4.46 2.91 19.72
N VAL A 369 3.13 2.78 19.63
CA VAL A 369 2.25 3.84 19.13
C VAL A 369 2.29 5.05 20.06
N LEU A 370 2.19 4.85 21.38
CA LEU A 370 2.27 5.94 22.37
C LEU A 370 3.56 6.74 22.22
N ARG A 371 4.70 6.05 22.09
CA ARG A 371 6.00 6.68 21.90
C ARG A 371 6.00 7.60 20.67
N GLU A 372 5.46 7.14 19.55
CA GLU A 372 5.36 7.95 18.33
C GLU A 372 4.35 9.10 18.46
N VAL A 373 3.25 8.92 19.19
CA VAL A 373 2.32 10.03 19.47
C VAL A 373 3.00 11.10 20.33
N ASP A 374 3.76 10.72 21.34
CA ASP A 374 4.48 11.66 22.20
C ASP A 374 5.65 12.34 21.48
N ALA A 375 6.31 11.65 20.53
CA ALA A 375 7.28 12.26 19.62
C ALA A 375 6.60 13.29 18.71
N PHE A 376 5.43 12.97 18.17
CA PHE A 376 4.64 13.91 17.36
C PHE A 376 4.21 15.15 18.16
N LEU A 377 3.65 14.97 19.36
CA LEU A 377 3.26 16.10 20.22
C LEU A 377 4.47 16.97 20.60
N ALA A 378 5.64 16.36 20.81
CA ALA A 378 6.89 17.08 21.02
C ALA A 378 7.21 18.04 19.87
N SER A 379 7.17 17.50 18.64
CA SER A 379 7.54 18.25 17.44
C SER A 379 6.62 19.44 17.19
N ARG A 380 5.33 19.30 17.51
CA ARG A 380 4.36 20.41 17.42
C ARG A 380 4.64 21.50 18.46
N SER A 381 4.89 21.14 19.71
CA SER A 381 5.21 22.12 20.77
C SER A 381 6.55 22.84 20.56
N ALA A 382 7.44 22.32 19.71
CA ALA A 382 8.67 22.99 19.29
C ALA A 382 8.48 23.92 18.06
N THR A 383 7.45 23.65 17.24
CA THR A 383 7.19 24.36 15.98
C THR A 383 6.11 25.44 16.11
N GLU A 384 5.18 25.30 17.06
CA GLU A 384 4.41 26.46 17.52
C GLU A 384 5.44 27.50 17.98
N GLU A 385 5.53 28.60 17.23
CA GLU A 385 6.35 29.74 17.60
C GLU A 385 6.14 29.98 19.10
N PRO A 386 7.21 30.13 19.89
CA PRO A 386 7.03 30.48 21.28
C PRO A 386 6.10 31.69 21.29
N GLU A 387 4.97 31.62 21.99
CA GLU A 387 4.28 32.84 22.38
C GLU A 387 5.36 33.69 23.06
N ALA A 388 5.87 34.65 22.29
CA ALA A 388 6.99 35.47 22.68
C ALA A 388 6.57 36.23 23.92
N ASP A 389 7.38 36.16 24.97
CA ASP A 389 7.37 37.08 26.10
C ASP A 389 5.99 37.39 26.70
N ALA A 390 5.17 36.37 26.94
CA ALA A 390 4.17 36.51 27.98
C ALA A 390 4.91 36.46 29.33
N ASP A 391 4.83 37.56 30.10
CA ASP A 391 5.24 37.62 31.50
C ASP A 391 4.94 36.29 32.20
N PRO A 392 5.89 35.70 32.97
CA PRO A 392 5.69 34.39 33.59
C PRO A 392 4.32 34.38 34.27
N SER A 393 3.49 33.39 33.92
CA SER A 393 2.11 33.34 34.42
C SER A 393 2.09 33.39 35.94
N GLU A 394 0.96 33.80 36.52
CA GLU A 394 0.82 33.81 37.98
C GLU A 394 1.17 32.44 38.60
N ALA A 395 0.85 31.35 37.91
CA ALA A 395 1.22 30.00 38.30
C ALA A 395 2.75 29.79 38.33
N ILE A 396 3.48 30.23 37.31
CA ILE A 396 4.95 30.16 37.28
C ILE A 396 5.55 31.01 38.40
N ARG A 397 5.08 32.25 38.58
CA ARG A 397 5.59 33.16 39.62
C ARG A 397 5.34 32.63 41.02
N ARG A 398 4.15 32.05 41.27
CA ARG A 398 3.85 31.40 42.55
C ARG A 398 4.74 30.18 42.76
N LEU A 399 4.88 29.32 41.75
CA LEU A 399 5.67 28.10 41.87
C LEU A 399 7.17 28.38 42.07
N ARG A 400 7.73 29.40 41.40
CA ARG A 400 9.13 29.84 41.61
C ARG A 400 9.45 30.15 43.06
N LYS A 401 8.52 30.78 43.80
CA LYS A 401 8.74 31.10 45.22
C LYS A 401 9.04 29.85 46.06
N HIS A 402 8.54 28.69 45.64
CA HIS A 402 8.74 27.42 46.33
C HIS A 402 9.89 26.59 45.76
N LEU A 403 10.16 26.70 44.45
CA LEU A 403 11.11 25.83 43.74
C LEU A 403 12.46 26.48 43.41
N ALA A 404 12.60 27.81 43.53
CA ALA A 404 13.84 28.50 43.19
C ALA A 404 15.04 27.93 43.98
N GLY A 405 16.09 27.56 43.26
CA GLY A 405 17.30 26.93 43.82
C GLY A 405 17.12 25.48 44.30
N ARG A 406 15.95 24.87 44.12
CA ARG A 406 15.69 23.46 44.44
C ARG A 406 15.68 22.58 43.21
N SER A 407 15.67 21.27 43.41
CA SER A 407 15.60 20.28 42.34
C SER A 407 14.21 19.66 42.24
N ILE A 408 13.82 19.19 41.06
CA ILE A 408 12.64 18.34 40.89
C ILE A 408 13.04 16.99 40.29
N VAL A 409 12.27 15.95 40.59
CA VAL A 409 12.40 14.64 39.96
C VAL A 409 11.24 14.46 38.98
N LEU A 410 11.55 14.19 37.71
CA LEU A 410 10.57 13.84 36.68
C LEU A 410 10.71 12.34 36.37
N ILE A 411 9.63 11.60 36.49
CA ILE A 411 9.60 10.14 36.32
C ILE A 411 8.68 9.80 35.15
N GLY A 412 9.23 9.12 34.16
CA GLY A 412 8.52 8.74 32.94
C GLY A 412 9.02 9.46 31.71
N GLY A 413 8.65 8.93 30.54
CA GLY A 413 9.04 9.46 29.23
C GLY A 413 10.54 9.45 28.96
N ASP A 414 10.93 9.83 27.74
CA ASP A 414 12.33 10.03 27.40
C ASP A 414 12.81 11.42 27.80
N ARG A 415 14.03 11.51 28.34
CA ARG A 415 14.64 12.79 28.74
C ARG A 415 14.80 13.71 27.54
N ARG A 416 14.30 14.94 27.65
CA ARG A 416 14.39 15.96 26.60
C ARG A 416 15.19 17.19 27.07
N PRO A 417 16.39 17.44 26.52
CA PRO A 417 17.25 18.55 26.96
C PRO A 417 16.55 19.92 26.90
N GLU A 418 15.87 20.24 25.79
CA GLU A 418 15.19 21.53 25.62
C GLU A 418 14.06 21.74 26.65
N ALA A 419 13.29 20.70 26.94
CA ALA A 419 12.26 20.76 27.97
C ALA A 419 12.86 20.88 29.37
N CYS A 420 13.99 20.19 29.65
CA CYS A 420 14.74 20.40 30.88
C CYS A 420 15.17 21.86 31.02
N ASP A 421 15.71 22.46 29.96
CA ASP A 421 16.23 23.82 30.00
C ASP A 421 15.11 24.84 30.21
N LYS A 422 14.00 24.69 29.46
CA LYS A 422 12.80 25.52 29.63
C LYS A 422 12.22 25.43 31.04
N LEU A 423 12.13 24.23 31.62
CA LEU A 423 11.61 24.06 32.98
C LEU A 423 12.58 24.60 34.03
N ARG A 424 13.89 24.43 33.83
CA ARG A 424 14.92 24.94 34.74
C ARG A 424 14.92 26.46 34.77
N GLU A 425 14.84 27.10 33.61
CA GLU A 425 14.72 28.55 33.48
C GLU A 425 13.37 29.06 34.02
N ALA A 426 12.27 28.42 33.62
CA ALA A 426 10.94 28.86 34.00
C ALA A 426 10.68 28.75 35.50
N PHE A 427 11.28 27.81 36.23
CA PHE A 427 11.06 27.64 37.67
C PHE A 427 12.28 27.98 38.54
N GLU A 428 13.37 28.49 37.91
CA GLU A 428 14.64 28.82 38.58
C GLU A 428 15.24 27.64 39.37
N LEU A 429 15.14 26.43 38.81
CA LEU A 429 15.57 25.19 39.47
C LEU A 429 17.10 25.09 39.48
N ALA A 430 17.65 24.53 40.57
CA ALA A 430 19.03 24.09 40.60
C ALA A 430 19.27 22.90 39.67
N ASN A 431 18.35 21.92 39.65
CA ASN A 431 18.49 20.75 38.80
C ASN A 431 17.14 20.07 38.46
N ILE A 432 17.14 19.27 37.40
CA ILE A 432 16.03 18.38 37.03
C ILE A 432 16.57 16.97 36.89
N HIS A 433 16.13 16.08 37.78
CA HIS A 433 16.41 14.65 37.70
C HIS A 433 15.34 13.96 36.86
N TRP A 434 15.55 13.88 35.54
CA TRP A 434 14.62 13.20 34.64
C TRP A 434 15.01 11.72 34.47
N LEU A 435 14.19 10.85 35.03
CA LEU A 435 14.36 9.41 35.06
C LEU A 435 13.39 8.77 34.07
N SER A 436 13.94 8.26 32.97
CA SER A 436 13.17 7.50 31.97
C SER A 436 12.71 6.18 32.56
N THR A 437 11.47 5.78 32.29
CA THR A 437 10.90 4.50 32.75
C THR A 437 10.94 3.45 31.65
N ARG A 438 11.14 2.19 32.05
CA ARG A 438 10.90 1.01 31.21
C ARG A 438 9.70 0.22 31.72
N PRO A 439 9.03 -0.59 30.87
CA PRO A 439 8.02 -1.53 31.32
C PRO A 439 8.56 -2.42 32.45
N HIS A 440 7.77 -2.60 33.51
CA HIS A 440 8.10 -3.42 34.69
C HIS A 440 9.35 -2.99 35.48
N GLU A 441 9.81 -1.74 35.32
CA GLU A 441 10.93 -1.24 36.10
C GLU A 441 10.54 -1.05 37.58
N SER A 442 11.44 -1.42 38.47
CA SER A 442 11.25 -1.28 39.93
C SER A 442 11.41 0.17 40.37
N ILE A 443 10.54 0.62 41.29
CA ILE A 443 10.62 1.94 41.93
C ILE A 443 11.91 2.16 42.72
N GLU A 444 12.61 1.08 43.11
CA GLU A 444 13.84 1.14 43.91
C GLU A 444 14.90 2.03 43.24
N ARG A 445 14.89 2.11 41.91
CA ARG A 445 15.79 2.99 41.16
C ARG A 445 15.53 4.48 41.41
N PHE A 446 14.28 4.85 41.70
CA PHE A 446 13.87 6.25 41.85
C PHE A 446 14.00 6.74 43.30
N LYS A 447 13.88 5.85 44.29
CA LYS A 447 13.96 6.18 45.72
C LYS A 447 15.18 7.03 46.11
N PRO A 448 16.41 6.74 45.65
CA PRO A 448 17.59 7.54 46.00
C PRO A 448 17.57 8.97 45.43
N TYR A 449 16.75 9.24 44.42
CA TYR A 449 16.57 10.58 43.87
C TYR A 449 15.48 11.34 44.63
N ILE A 450 14.39 10.66 44.99
CA ILE A 450 13.27 11.25 45.75
C ILE A 450 13.71 11.62 47.17
N ALA A 451 14.49 10.77 47.85
CA ALA A 451 14.91 10.98 49.23
C ALA A 451 15.94 12.10 49.44
N ARG A 452 16.29 12.85 48.39
CA ARG A 452 17.32 13.90 48.47
C ARG A 452 16.73 15.18 49.06
N PRO A 453 17.41 15.83 50.04
CA PRO A 453 16.86 17.00 50.73
C PRO A 453 16.69 18.22 49.81
N GLU A 454 17.43 18.29 48.69
CA GLU A 454 17.28 19.36 47.70
C GLU A 454 16.07 19.18 46.76
N VAL A 455 15.42 18.01 46.77
CA VAL A 455 14.27 17.73 45.89
C VAL A 455 12.99 18.28 46.53
N ALA A 456 12.33 19.17 45.80
CA ALA A 456 11.12 19.84 46.27
C ALA A 456 9.82 19.19 45.79
N VAL A 457 9.84 18.48 44.66
CA VAL A 457 8.69 17.80 44.07
C VAL A 457 9.16 16.58 43.29
N ALA A 458 8.42 15.48 43.42
CA ALA A 458 8.49 14.32 42.52
C ALA A 458 7.25 14.32 41.61
N ALA A 459 7.46 14.40 40.30
CA ALA A 459 6.42 14.46 39.29
C ALA A 459 6.46 13.23 38.37
N GLN A 460 5.36 12.49 38.30
CA GLN A 460 5.20 11.32 37.43
C GLN A 460 4.38 11.67 36.19
N LEU A 461 4.90 11.38 35.00
CA LEU A 461 4.15 11.50 33.75
C LEU A 461 3.20 10.30 33.60
N ILE A 462 1.89 10.54 33.72
CA ILE A 462 0.88 9.46 33.79
C ILE A 462 0.89 8.59 32.53
N ARG A 463 1.19 9.17 31.36
CA ARG A 463 1.27 8.44 30.08
C ARG A 463 2.30 7.31 30.05
N PHE A 464 3.21 7.27 31.03
CA PHE A 464 4.27 6.26 31.17
C PHE A 464 4.19 5.52 32.51
N SER A 465 3.04 5.57 33.17
CA SER A 465 2.75 4.88 34.43
C SER A 465 2.55 3.39 34.18
N SER A 466 3.42 2.53 34.71
CA SER A 466 3.11 1.11 34.89
C SER A 466 2.62 0.86 36.33
N HIS A 467 1.82 -0.20 36.53
CA HIS A 467 1.32 -0.63 37.85
C HIS A 467 2.41 -0.69 38.94
N SER A 468 3.67 -0.95 38.57
CA SER A 468 4.81 -0.96 39.49
C SER A 468 5.10 0.39 40.16
N PHE A 469 4.52 1.50 39.69
CA PHE A 469 4.75 2.84 40.27
C PHE A 469 3.66 3.30 41.25
N GLY A 470 2.67 2.46 41.58
CA GLY A 470 1.62 2.80 42.56
C GLY A 470 2.18 3.17 43.95
N ASP A 471 3.23 2.48 44.37
CA ASP A 471 3.93 2.67 45.65
C ASP A 471 4.78 3.95 45.71
N LEU A 472 4.94 4.65 44.58
CA LEU A 472 5.81 5.82 44.50
C LEU A 472 5.23 7.01 45.27
N ALA A 473 3.91 7.14 45.30
CA ALA A 473 3.22 8.13 46.13
C ALA A 473 3.44 7.86 47.63
N GLU A 474 3.33 6.60 48.06
CA GLU A 474 3.58 6.20 49.46
C GLU A 474 5.04 6.47 49.86
N HIS A 475 5.99 6.21 48.96
CA HIS A 475 7.39 6.49 49.22
C HIS A 475 7.67 8.00 49.32
N CYS A 476 7.11 8.81 48.42
CA CYS A 476 7.23 10.27 48.48
C CYS A 476 6.67 10.83 49.80
N GLN A 477 5.54 10.29 50.26
CA GLN A 477 4.95 10.64 51.56
C GLN A 477 5.86 10.29 52.74
N ARG A 478 6.58 9.15 52.70
CA ARG A 478 7.57 8.79 53.73
C ARG A 478 8.82 9.67 53.74
N CYS A 479 9.11 10.33 52.62
CA CYS A 479 10.26 11.22 52.46
C CYS A 479 9.87 12.71 52.55
N ASP A 480 8.62 13.02 52.97
CA ASP A 480 8.06 14.38 53.00
C ASP A 480 8.24 15.15 51.68
N THR A 481 8.23 14.43 50.55
CA THR A 481 8.37 14.99 49.21
C THR A 481 7.00 15.05 48.55
N PRO A 482 6.52 16.23 48.14
CA PRO A 482 5.27 16.35 47.39
C PRO A 482 5.29 15.52 46.10
N PHE A 483 4.20 14.78 45.86
CA PHE A 483 4.05 13.90 44.69
C PHE A 483 2.94 14.38 43.77
N VAL A 484 3.28 14.63 42.51
CA VAL A 484 2.37 15.18 41.50
C VAL A 484 2.28 14.22 40.32
N ARG A 485 1.07 14.02 39.81
CA ARG A 485 0.85 13.29 38.56
C ARG A 485 0.58 14.27 37.41
N ILE A 486 1.40 14.18 36.38
CA ILE A 486 1.36 15.06 35.21
C ILE A 486 0.66 14.35 34.06
N THR A 487 -0.50 14.87 33.67
CA THR A 487 -1.33 14.34 32.56
C THR A 487 -0.99 14.98 31.21
N GLY A 488 -0.24 16.10 31.20
CA GLY A 488 0.00 16.91 30.00
C GLY A 488 1.45 16.94 29.52
N GLY A 489 1.68 17.55 28.35
CA GLY A 489 3.02 17.77 27.80
C GLY A 489 3.92 18.69 28.63
N TYR A 490 5.18 18.85 28.21
CA TYR A 490 6.27 19.49 28.96
C TYR A 490 6.23 21.03 29.03
N ASN A 491 5.07 21.66 28.83
CA ASN A 491 4.94 23.11 28.87
C ASN A 491 5.05 23.60 30.34
N PRO A 492 5.95 24.56 30.66
CA PRO A 492 6.11 25.05 32.03
C PRO A 492 4.84 25.60 32.68
N ASN A 493 3.98 26.31 31.95
CA ASN A 493 2.72 26.82 32.50
C ASN A 493 1.79 25.67 32.92
N ARG A 494 1.67 24.65 32.06
CA ARG A 494 0.80 23.49 32.33
C ARG A 494 1.31 22.69 33.51
N ILE A 495 2.63 22.43 33.55
CA ILE A 495 3.26 21.75 34.69
C ILE A 495 3.07 22.57 35.97
N ALA A 496 3.21 23.89 35.92
CA ALA A 496 3.02 24.74 37.09
C ALA A 496 1.60 24.66 37.66
N HIS A 497 0.59 24.73 36.79
CA HIS A 497 -0.80 24.56 37.19
C HIS A 497 -1.05 23.21 37.86
N GLN A 498 -0.54 22.12 37.27
CA GLN A 498 -0.76 20.77 37.81
C GLN A 498 -0.06 20.55 39.15
N ILE A 499 1.14 21.10 39.34
CA ILE A 499 1.85 21.03 40.62
C ILE A 499 1.10 21.82 41.70
N LEU A 500 0.65 23.04 41.39
CA LEU A 500 -0.06 23.87 42.36
C LEU A 500 -1.44 23.31 42.72
N GLU A 501 -2.15 22.75 41.75
CA GLU A 501 -3.46 22.13 41.95
C GLU A 501 -3.37 20.91 42.88
N GLN A 502 -2.32 20.11 42.77
CA GLN A 502 -2.18 18.86 43.53
C GLN A 502 -1.43 19.03 44.86
N CYS A 503 -0.49 19.97 44.96
CA CYS A 503 0.46 20.01 46.09
C CYS A 503 0.72 21.42 46.65
N SER A 504 -0.14 22.40 46.39
CA SER A 504 0.07 23.78 46.88
C SER A 504 0.26 23.88 48.40
N GLU A 505 -0.56 23.20 49.21
CA GLU A 505 -0.46 23.24 50.68
C GLU A 505 0.87 22.64 51.20
N GLN A 506 1.33 21.56 50.58
CA GLN A 506 2.60 20.91 50.95
C GLN A 506 3.82 21.77 50.57
N LEU A 507 3.73 22.49 49.44
CA LEU A 507 4.76 23.42 49.01
C LEU A 507 4.84 24.68 49.88
N GLU A 508 3.71 25.13 50.42
CA GLU A 508 3.68 26.24 51.38
C GLU A 508 4.33 25.86 52.72
N ALA A 509 4.12 24.63 53.20
CA ALA A 509 4.76 24.10 54.40
C ALA A 509 6.29 23.92 54.29
N LEU A 510 6.85 23.88 53.08
CA LEU A 510 8.30 23.76 52.84
C LEU A 510 9.07 25.09 52.88
N VAL A 511 8.35 26.22 52.91
CA VAL A 511 8.90 27.59 52.87
C VAL A 511 8.62 28.37 54.16
N GLY A 512 7.59 27.98 54.93
CA GLY A 512 7.35 28.47 56.30
C GLY A 512 8.22 27.76 57.32
#